data_AF-A0AA35YDV0-F1
#
_entry.id   AF-A0AA35YDV0-F1
#
_cell.length_a   1.000
_cell.length_b   1.000
_cell.length_c   1.000
_cell.angle_alpha   90.00
_cell.angle_beta   90.00
_cell.angle_gamma   90.00
#
_symmetry.space_group_name_H-M   'P 1'
#
loop_
_entity.id
_entity.type
_entity.pdbx_description
1 polymer ?
#
loop_
_entity_poly.entity_id
_entity_poly.type
_entity_poly.pdbx_seq_one_letter_code
_entity_poly.pdbx_strand_id
1 'polypeptide(L)'
;MILTFFSSLCFIASQFYDIDTPISPLISASAMNSGPGLFSNFGKKTKDLLMRDYPSDQKISVSTTSVTGVTLTSTATNKGGESTGDVGAMYKHKSTLINVKFDAQSNITMTLTLKDIAPSTNTTASFKLNNYKSSKIATTLTSTDIFFPSTKAIASLELPDFRSGKLDVHYFHHHATLTSTVALNHSPTINISATIGTPIFAMGAKVGYETPSCKFTDFTVGIRVNIPDSTASIVLSDKGDTIRASCIHHFDRFKKSAVAGEFSRRLKTKKTRFTIGGCYAVDGQTMVKAKLTNHGKLSVLLKHEIIPKSFVTLSSELDTQALHKIPRFGLALVLKH
;
A
#
# COMPACT_ATOMS: atom_id res chain seq x y z
N MET A 1 3.37 -20.16 -22.49
CA MET A 1 2.99 -18.73 -22.53
C MET A 1 3.24 -18.00 -21.21
N ILE A 2 2.71 -18.43 -20.04
CA ILE A 2 3.06 -17.82 -18.73
C ILE A 2 4.51 -18.15 -18.34
N LEU A 3 4.95 -19.42 -18.51
CA LEU A 3 6.36 -19.79 -18.36
C LEU A 3 7.28 -19.07 -19.34
N THR A 4 6.77 -18.71 -20.53
CA THR A 4 7.55 -18.00 -21.56
C THR A 4 7.68 -16.51 -21.22
N PHE A 5 6.66 -15.91 -20.59
CA PHE A 5 6.75 -14.55 -20.07
C PHE A 5 7.69 -14.48 -18.86
N PHE A 6 7.64 -15.48 -17.96
CA PHE A 6 8.61 -15.63 -16.88
C PHE A 6 10.01 -15.93 -17.40
N SER A 7 10.16 -16.78 -18.42
CA SER A 7 11.47 -17.07 -19.01
C SER A 7 12.00 -15.85 -19.73
N SER A 8 11.22 -15.09 -20.50
CA SER A 8 11.69 -13.86 -21.17
C SER A 8 11.98 -12.73 -20.18
N LEU A 9 11.23 -12.60 -19.08
CA LEU A 9 11.53 -11.62 -18.03
C LEU A 9 12.76 -12.04 -17.21
N CYS A 10 12.94 -13.35 -16.96
CA CYS A 10 14.19 -13.92 -16.45
C CYS A 10 15.34 -13.79 -17.45
N PHE A 11 15.08 -13.86 -18.77
CA PHE A 11 16.10 -13.82 -19.82
C PHE A 11 16.63 -12.39 -20.00
N ILE A 12 15.76 -11.38 -19.86
CA ILE A 12 16.18 -9.98 -19.78
C ILE A 12 16.96 -9.74 -18.47
N ALA A 13 16.61 -10.41 -17.37
CA ALA A 13 17.37 -10.35 -16.13
C ALA A 13 18.70 -11.15 -16.19
N SER A 14 18.79 -12.21 -16.99
CA SER A 14 19.99 -13.06 -17.14
C SER A 14 20.98 -12.51 -18.16
N GLN A 15 20.56 -11.65 -19.09
CA GLN A 15 21.46 -10.92 -20.01
C GLN A 15 22.35 -9.89 -19.27
N PHE A 16 22.17 -9.70 -17.95
CA PHE A 16 22.98 -8.83 -17.09
C PHE A 16 23.73 -9.58 -15.98
N TYR A 17 23.74 -10.91 -15.97
CA TYR A 17 24.50 -11.69 -14.99
C TYR A 17 25.54 -12.58 -15.68
N ASP A 18 26.80 -12.22 -15.45
CA ASP A 18 27.94 -13.13 -15.57
C ASP A 18 27.77 -14.25 -14.53
N ILE A 19 27.78 -15.49 -15.00
CA ILE A 19 27.66 -16.69 -14.17
C ILE A 19 29.05 -16.94 -13.59
N ASP A 20 29.43 -16.27 -12.50
CA ASP A 20 30.57 -16.72 -11.65
C ASP A 20 30.79 -15.95 -10.33
N THR A 21 29.79 -15.28 -9.76
CA THR A 21 29.96 -14.71 -8.40
C THR A 21 29.48 -15.70 -7.33
N PRO A 22 30.36 -16.17 -6.42
CA PRO A 22 29.99 -17.10 -5.35
C PRO A 22 28.94 -16.46 -4.44
N ILE A 23 27.99 -17.30 -3.99
CA ILE A 23 26.94 -16.98 -3.03
C ILE A 23 27.59 -16.34 -1.80
N SER A 24 27.57 -15.01 -1.73
CA SER A 24 28.20 -14.28 -0.63
C SER A 24 27.44 -14.51 0.69
N PRO A 25 28.13 -14.78 1.81
CA PRO A 25 27.53 -15.18 3.09
C PRO A 25 26.97 -14.00 3.90
N LEU A 26 26.32 -13.04 3.23
CA LEU A 26 25.74 -11.87 3.89
C LEU A 26 24.23 -11.76 3.62
N ILE A 27 23.52 -12.86 3.87
CA ILE A 27 22.11 -12.80 4.23
C ILE A 27 22.07 -12.01 5.54
N SER A 28 21.65 -10.74 5.48
CA SER A 28 21.54 -9.88 6.67
C SER A 28 20.87 -10.67 7.80
N ALA A 29 21.58 -10.85 8.92
CA ALA A 29 21.09 -11.57 10.10
C ALA A 29 19.74 -11.01 10.61
N SER A 30 19.38 -9.78 10.23
CA SER A 30 18.08 -9.17 10.48
C SER A 30 16.90 -9.85 9.76
N ALA A 31 17.14 -10.64 8.70
CA ALA A 31 16.12 -11.36 7.97
C ALA A 31 15.82 -12.76 8.56
N MET A 32 16.61 -13.25 9.52
CA MET A 32 16.44 -14.59 10.09
C MET A 32 15.54 -14.64 11.32
N ASN A 33 15.21 -13.51 11.95
CA ASN A 33 14.44 -13.45 13.20
C ASN A 33 12.98 -13.00 13.03
N SER A 34 12.47 -12.96 11.79
CA SER A 34 11.11 -12.51 11.47
C SER A 34 10.30 -13.62 10.81
N GLY A 35 8.99 -13.69 11.07
CA GLY A 35 8.10 -14.63 10.38
C GLY A 35 7.88 -14.32 8.89
N PRO A 36 7.09 -15.13 8.16
CA PRO A 36 6.86 -14.96 6.72
C PRO A 36 6.11 -13.66 6.36
N GLY A 37 5.54 -12.97 7.34
CA GLY A 37 4.77 -11.74 7.17
C GLY A 37 3.33 -12.01 6.73
N LEU A 38 2.56 -10.95 6.52
CA LEU A 38 1.14 -11.02 6.17
C LEU A 38 0.93 -11.42 4.70
N PHE A 39 -0.11 -12.21 4.44
CA PHE A 39 -0.54 -12.53 3.07
C PHE A 39 -0.86 -11.28 2.24
N SER A 40 -1.40 -10.24 2.87
CA SER A 40 -1.72 -8.95 2.23
C SER A 40 -0.49 -8.21 1.67
N ASN A 41 0.73 -8.63 2.03
CA ASN A 41 1.97 -8.08 1.49
C ASN A 41 2.41 -8.75 0.18
N PHE A 42 1.76 -9.82 -0.27
CA PHE A 42 2.12 -10.53 -1.51
C PHE A 42 1.84 -9.62 -2.71
N GLY A 43 2.88 -9.37 -3.52
CA GLY A 43 2.84 -8.44 -4.66
C GLY A 43 2.76 -6.96 -4.30
N LYS A 44 2.71 -6.61 -3.01
CA LYS A 44 2.54 -5.22 -2.55
C LYS A 44 3.71 -4.34 -2.98
N LYS A 45 4.96 -4.82 -2.88
CA LYS A 45 6.15 -4.06 -3.30
C LYS A 45 6.10 -3.67 -4.78
N THR A 46 5.78 -4.61 -5.66
CA THR A 46 5.59 -4.38 -7.10
C THR A 46 4.46 -3.37 -7.33
N LYS A 47 3.30 -3.59 -6.71
CA LYS A 47 2.14 -2.72 -6.86
C LYS A 47 2.42 -1.28 -6.39
N ASP A 48 3.14 -1.12 -5.28
CA ASP A 48 3.53 0.18 -4.74
C ASP A 48 4.48 0.90 -5.70
N LEU A 49 5.44 0.22 -6.34
CA LEU A 49 6.31 0.86 -7.35
C LEU A 49 5.49 1.30 -8.57
N LEU A 50 4.62 0.44 -9.07
CA LEU A 50 3.88 0.67 -10.32
C LEU A 50 2.72 1.66 -10.18
N MET A 51 2.08 1.76 -9.02
CA MET A 51 0.80 2.47 -8.91
C MET A 51 0.83 3.66 -7.96
N ARG A 52 1.79 3.73 -7.05
CA ARG A 52 1.82 4.77 -6.02
C ARG A 52 2.40 6.07 -6.56
N ASP A 53 1.92 7.16 -5.97
CA ASP A 53 2.43 8.53 -6.14
C ASP A 53 2.18 9.21 -7.49
N TYR A 54 1.40 8.62 -8.42
CA TYR A 54 1.00 9.28 -9.67
C TYR A 54 -0.18 10.24 -9.45
N PRO A 55 0.00 11.57 -9.30
CA PRO A 55 -1.13 12.48 -9.24
C PRO A 55 -1.86 12.50 -10.58
N SER A 56 -3.18 12.34 -10.57
CA SER A 56 -4.00 12.54 -11.78
C SER A 56 -4.49 13.97 -11.94
N ASP A 57 -4.29 14.79 -10.90
CA ASP A 57 -4.92 16.09 -10.69
C ASP A 57 -3.86 17.10 -10.18
N GLN A 58 -4.21 18.39 -10.14
CA GLN A 58 -3.36 19.42 -9.54
C GLN A 58 -3.59 19.48 -8.03
N LYS A 59 -2.52 19.42 -7.25
CA LYS A 59 -2.53 19.45 -5.79
C LYS A 59 -1.39 20.31 -5.28
N ILE A 60 -1.70 21.27 -4.42
CA ILE A 60 -0.71 22.03 -3.66
C ILE A 60 -1.00 21.77 -2.19
N SER A 61 0.04 21.47 -1.41
CA SER A 61 -0.02 21.18 0.02
C SER A 61 1.09 21.95 0.71
N VAL A 62 0.72 22.86 1.61
CA VAL A 62 1.67 23.61 2.43
C VAL A 62 1.46 23.20 3.88
N SER A 63 2.50 22.69 4.52
CA SER A 63 2.50 22.31 5.92
C SER A 63 3.53 23.13 6.69
N THR A 64 3.12 23.76 7.79
CA THR A 64 3.99 24.53 8.68
C THR A 64 3.95 23.93 10.07
N THR A 65 5.11 23.60 10.64
CA THR A 65 5.21 23.04 11.99
C THR A 65 5.73 24.08 12.97
N SER A 66 4.96 24.34 14.02
CA SER A 66 5.34 25.22 15.13
C SER A 66 6.24 24.51 16.14
N VAL A 67 7.00 25.29 16.90
CA VAL A 67 7.86 24.80 18.00
C VAL A 67 7.08 24.07 19.10
N THR A 68 5.79 24.37 19.25
CA THR A 68 4.89 23.73 20.21
C THR A 68 4.36 22.37 19.73
N GLY A 69 4.73 21.91 18.53
CA GLY A 69 4.34 20.59 18.00
C GLY A 69 3.02 20.56 17.23
N VAL A 70 2.44 21.72 16.93
CA VAL A 70 1.29 21.84 16.01
C VAL A 70 1.79 21.99 14.57
N THR A 71 1.38 21.09 13.68
CA THR A 71 1.56 21.16 12.23
C THR A 71 0.24 21.59 11.57
N LEU A 72 0.20 22.80 11.04
CA LEU A 72 -0.89 23.25 10.15
C LEU A 72 -0.60 22.75 8.74
N THR A 73 -1.62 22.33 8.00
CA THR A 73 -1.51 21.86 6.61
C THR A 73 -2.67 22.41 5.80
N SER A 74 -2.41 23.29 4.84
CA SER A 74 -3.40 23.73 3.87
C SER A 74 -3.17 22.97 2.56
N THR A 75 -4.23 22.43 1.97
CA THR A 75 -4.16 21.79 0.66
C THR A 75 -5.19 22.36 -0.29
N ALA A 76 -4.76 22.77 -1.48
CA ALA A 76 -5.65 23.08 -2.59
C ALA A 76 -5.56 21.95 -3.62
N THR A 77 -6.70 21.46 -4.09
CA THR A 77 -6.78 20.46 -5.15
C THR A 77 -7.73 20.92 -6.24
N ASN A 78 -7.32 20.79 -7.50
CA ASN A 78 -8.20 20.99 -8.64
C ASN A 78 -8.38 19.65 -9.35
N LYS A 79 -9.62 19.15 -9.36
CA LYS A 79 -10.02 17.91 -10.01
C LYS A 79 -11.12 18.19 -11.02
N GLY A 80 -10.85 17.94 -12.30
CA GLY A 80 -11.88 18.05 -13.34
C GLY A 80 -12.51 19.44 -13.48
N GLY A 81 -11.81 20.51 -13.10
CA GLY A 81 -12.32 21.89 -13.13
C GLY A 81 -12.88 22.40 -11.81
N GLU A 82 -13.10 21.51 -10.83
CA GLU A 82 -13.53 21.90 -9.48
C GLU A 82 -12.32 22.06 -8.55
N SER A 83 -12.19 23.27 -8.01
CA SER A 83 -11.17 23.58 -7.00
C SER A 83 -11.74 23.40 -5.60
N THR A 84 -11.08 22.58 -4.79
CA THR A 84 -11.40 22.36 -3.38
C THR A 84 -10.20 22.71 -2.52
N GLY A 85 -10.46 23.29 -1.35
CA GLY A 85 -9.46 23.63 -0.36
C GLY A 85 -9.73 22.90 0.94
N ASP A 86 -8.71 22.23 1.48
CA ASP A 86 -8.75 21.63 2.80
C ASP A 86 -7.76 22.33 3.72
N VAL A 87 -8.12 22.47 4.99
CA VAL A 87 -7.22 22.94 6.04
C VAL A 87 -7.20 21.90 7.14
N GLY A 88 -6.01 21.45 7.51
CA GLY A 88 -5.78 20.52 8.60
C GLY A 88 -4.84 21.09 9.65
N ALA A 89 -5.02 20.66 10.89
CA ALA A 89 -4.15 20.95 12.02
C ALA A 89 -3.85 19.64 12.73
N MET A 90 -2.58 19.32 12.91
CA MET A 90 -2.14 18.13 13.62
C MET A 90 -1.30 18.55 14.82
N TYR A 91 -1.75 18.25 16.03
CA TYR A 91 -0.99 18.41 17.26
C TYR A 91 -0.42 17.06 17.69
N LYS A 92 0.89 17.00 17.92
CA LYS A 92 1.55 15.79 18.42
C LYS A 92 2.29 16.13 19.70
N HIS A 93 1.89 15.51 20.81
CA HIS A 93 2.55 15.65 22.09
C HIS A 93 2.56 14.34 22.87
N LYS A 94 3.77 13.86 23.21
CA LYS A 94 4.01 12.56 23.87
C LYS A 94 3.28 11.41 23.16
N SER A 95 2.38 10.72 23.87
CA SER A 95 1.58 9.60 23.38
C SER A 95 0.28 10.02 22.70
N THR A 96 -0.02 11.32 22.61
CA THR A 96 -1.27 11.84 22.02
C THR A 96 -1.01 12.52 20.69
N LEU A 97 -1.83 12.19 19.69
CA LEU A 97 -1.88 12.86 18.39
C LEU A 97 -3.33 13.28 18.12
N ILE A 98 -3.54 14.57 17.89
CA ILE A 98 -4.83 15.12 17.51
C ILE A 98 -4.69 15.64 16.09
N ASN A 99 -5.56 15.24 15.19
CA ASN A 99 -5.60 15.72 13.82
C ASN A 99 -7.00 16.22 13.51
N VAL A 100 -7.14 17.48 13.13
CA VAL A 100 -8.40 18.09 12.71
C VAL A 100 -8.24 18.46 11.25
N LYS A 101 -9.18 18.07 10.40
CA LYS A 101 -9.23 18.41 8.98
C LYS A 101 -10.59 19.02 8.66
N PHE A 102 -10.57 20.15 7.98
CA PHE A 102 -11.71 20.84 7.42
C PHE A 102 -11.63 20.71 5.91
N ASP A 103 -12.69 20.21 5.29
CA ASP A 103 -12.82 20.08 3.84
C ASP A 103 -13.78 21.15 3.28
N ALA A 104 -13.59 21.55 2.03
CA ALA A 104 -14.42 22.53 1.33
C ALA A 104 -15.90 22.12 1.25
N GLN A 105 -16.23 20.83 1.29
CA GLN A 105 -17.64 20.38 1.38
C GLN A 105 -18.21 20.44 2.81
N SER A 106 -17.66 21.30 3.68
CA SER A 106 -18.07 21.48 5.08
C SER A 106 -17.96 20.21 5.94
N ASN A 107 -17.12 19.25 5.54
CA ASN A 107 -16.86 18.06 6.33
C ASN A 107 -15.74 18.37 7.33
N ILE A 108 -16.06 18.27 8.62
CA ILE A 108 -15.07 18.37 9.70
C ILE A 108 -14.70 16.96 10.11
N THR A 109 -13.44 16.59 9.88
CA THR A 109 -12.87 15.33 10.31
C THR A 109 -11.91 15.55 11.49
N MET A 110 -12.26 15.09 12.70
CA MET A 110 -11.36 15.12 13.85
C MET A 110 -10.92 13.71 14.21
N THR A 111 -9.61 13.47 14.27
CA THR A 111 -8.97 12.20 14.66
C THR A 111 -8.16 12.41 15.94
N LEU A 112 -8.56 11.78 17.04
CA LEU A 112 -7.78 11.71 18.29
C LEU A 112 -7.13 10.34 18.40
N THR A 113 -5.82 10.26 18.36
CA THR A 113 -5.04 9.04 18.57
C THR A 113 -4.31 9.10 19.91
N LEU A 114 -4.61 8.16 20.81
CA LEU A 114 -3.96 7.97 22.09
C LEU A 114 -3.14 6.68 22.01
N LYS A 115 -1.84 6.75 22.29
CA LYS A 115 -0.93 5.59 22.37
C LYS A 115 -0.68 5.22 23.83
N ASP A 116 -0.27 3.98 24.04
CA ASP A 116 0.18 3.43 25.32
C ASP A 116 -0.87 3.59 26.44
N ILE A 117 -2.14 3.31 26.11
CA ILE A 117 -3.27 3.45 27.04
C ILE A 117 -3.19 2.45 28.20
N ALA A 118 -2.54 1.30 28.00
CA ALA A 118 -2.35 0.27 29.01
C ALA A 118 -0.85 0.00 29.21
N PRO A 119 -0.32 0.01 30.45
CA PRO A 119 1.12 -0.04 30.73
C PRO A 119 1.83 -1.35 30.34
N SER A 120 1.08 -2.40 29.98
CA SER A 120 1.60 -3.73 29.60
C SER A 120 1.45 -4.07 28.11
N THR A 121 0.73 -3.25 27.32
CA THR A 121 0.47 -3.51 25.89
C THR A 121 0.64 -2.23 25.09
N ASN A 122 1.24 -2.28 23.88
CA ASN A 122 1.22 -1.08 23.02
C ASN A 122 -0.19 -0.94 22.42
N THR A 123 -1.08 -0.32 23.19
CA THR A 123 -2.48 -0.07 22.83
C THR A 123 -2.64 1.36 22.36
N THR A 124 -3.13 1.51 21.13
CA THR A 124 -3.46 2.77 20.47
C THR A 124 -4.95 2.87 20.20
N ALA A 125 -5.67 3.81 20.80
CA ALA A 125 -7.03 4.17 20.41
C ALA A 125 -7.01 5.34 19.43
N SER A 126 -7.91 5.35 18.45
CA SER A 126 -8.07 6.40 17.44
C SER A 126 -9.54 6.70 17.24
N PHE A 127 -9.98 7.92 17.51
CA PHE A 127 -11.37 8.35 17.39
C PHE A 127 -11.47 9.34 16.25
N LYS A 128 -12.18 9.01 15.18
CA LYS A 128 -12.32 9.78 13.95
C LYS A 128 -13.77 10.22 13.74
N LEU A 129 -14.12 11.44 14.11
CA LEU A 129 -15.36 12.10 13.68
C LEU A 129 -15.20 12.47 12.20
N ASN A 130 -16.10 12.07 11.29
CA ASN A 130 -15.99 12.38 9.85
C ASN A 130 -16.86 13.55 9.40
N ASN A 131 -17.99 13.77 10.07
CA ASN A 131 -18.95 14.82 9.73
C ASN A 131 -19.72 15.24 11.00
N TYR A 132 -19.61 16.52 11.35
CA TYR A 132 -20.26 17.08 12.54
C TYR A 132 -21.78 17.18 12.38
N LYS A 133 -22.30 17.30 11.15
CA LYS A 133 -23.74 17.39 10.89
C LYS A 133 -24.45 16.06 11.04
N SER A 134 -23.79 14.95 10.67
CA SER A 134 -24.33 13.60 10.81
C SER A 134 -23.86 12.88 12.07
N SER A 135 -23.09 13.54 12.94
CA SER A 135 -22.52 13.01 14.18
C SER A 135 -21.86 11.62 14.02
N LYS A 136 -21.28 11.34 12.84
CA LYS A 136 -20.72 10.02 12.55
C LYS A 136 -19.29 9.90 13.08
N ILE A 137 -19.10 9.05 14.10
CA ILE A 137 -17.82 8.83 14.80
C ILE A 137 -17.30 7.43 14.49
N ALA A 138 -16.10 7.32 13.94
CA ALA A 138 -15.40 6.07 13.72
C ALA A 138 -14.32 5.86 14.82
N THR A 139 -14.46 4.85 15.66
CA THR A 139 -13.52 4.49 16.72
C THR A 139 -12.70 3.27 16.32
N THR A 140 -11.38 3.40 16.25
CA THR A 140 -10.43 2.31 16.00
C THR A 140 -9.56 2.07 17.22
N LEU A 141 -9.59 0.87 17.79
CA LEU A 141 -8.71 0.42 18.86
C LEU A 141 -7.69 -0.58 18.30
N THR A 142 -6.41 -0.26 18.35
CA THR A 142 -5.31 -1.16 18.00
C THR A 142 -4.59 -1.57 19.25
N SER A 143 -4.49 -2.85 19.53
CA SER A 143 -3.76 -3.36 20.69
C SER A 143 -2.80 -4.46 20.24
N THR A 144 -1.59 -4.42 20.77
CA THR A 144 -0.57 -5.44 20.53
C THR A 144 -0.33 -6.23 21.80
N ASP A 145 0.02 -7.51 21.65
CA ASP A 145 0.35 -8.44 22.74
C ASP A 145 -0.79 -8.67 23.76
N ILE A 146 -2.04 -8.71 23.28
CA ILE A 146 -3.23 -8.80 24.15
C ILE A 146 -3.42 -10.19 24.74
N PHE A 147 -3.28 -11.23 23.91
CA PHE A 147 -3.58 -12.61 24.29
C PHE A 147 -2.31 -13.45 24.39
N PHE A 148 -1.35 -13.22 23.48
CA PHE A 148 -0.05 -13.89 23.42
C PHE A 148 1.00 -12.93 22.86
N PRO A 149 2.30 -13.13 23.17
CA PRO A 149 3.38 -12.41 22.51
C PRO A 149 3.26 -12.52 20.99
N SER A 150 3.42 -11.43 20.26
CA SER A 150 3.29 -11.34 18.79
C SER A 150 1.84 -11.36 18.26
N THR A 151 0.85 -11.02 19.09
CA THR A 151 -0.53 -10.75 18.63
C THR A 151 -0.74 -9.26 18.34
N LYS A 152 -1.55 -8.94 17.33
CA LYS A 152 -2.01 -7.56 17.06
C LYS A 152 -3.48 -7.58 16.71
N ALA A 153 -4.33 -7.03 17.57
CA ALA A 153 -5.74 -6.80 17.27
C ALA A 153 -6.01 -5.35 16.89
N ILE A 154 -6.95 -5.14 16.00
CA ILE A 154 -7.43 -3.85 15.51
C ILE A 154 -8.95 -3.94 15.43
N ALA A 155 -9.66 -3.35 16.37
CA ALA A 155 -11.09 -3.14 16.28
C ALA A 155 -11.35 -1.76 15.64
N SER A 156 -12.35 -1.64 14.78
CA SER A 156 -12.83 -0.40 14.18
C SER A 156 -14.36 -0.41 14.20
N LEU A 157 -14.98 0.68 14.59
CA LEU A 157 -16.44 0.78 14.73
C LEU A 157 -16.90 2.16 14.30
N GLU A 158 -18.00 2.24 13.54
CA GLU A 158 -18.65 3.53 13.26
C GLU A 158 -19.94 3.66 14.08
N LEU A 159 -20.18 4.85 14.65
CA LEU A 159 -21.31 5.26 15.49
C LEU A 159 -22.01 6.48 14.84
N PRO A 160 -23.31 6.74 15.09
CA PRO A 160 -24.23 5.96 15.93
C PRO A 160 -24.79 4.71 15.23
N ASP A 161 -24.76 4.69 13.90
CA ASP A 161 -25.12 3.53 13.11
C ASP A 161 -23.97 2.52 13.17
N PHE A 162 -24.05 1.52 14.07
CA PHE A 162 -23.13 0.37 14.19
C PHE A 162 -23.06 -0.52 12.93
N ARG A 163 -23.35 0.04 11.75
CA ARG A 163 -23.49 -0.63 10.46
C ARG A 163 -22.16 -0.92 9.77
N SER A 164 -21.04 -0.45 10.30
CA SER A 164 -19.72 -0.54 9.64
C SER A 164 -18.56 -0.82 10.61
N GLY A 165 -18.72 -1.84 11.45
CA GLY A 165 -17.64 -2.34 12.30
C GLY A 165 -16.67 -3.25 11.54
N LYS A 166 -15.43 -3.33 12.00
CA LYS A 166 -14.41 -4.23 11.49
C LYS A 166 -13.46 -4.64 12.61
N LEU A 167 -13.25 -5.93 12.81
CA LEU A 167 -12.30 -6.49 13.76
C LEU A 167 -11.24 -7.25 12.99
N ASP A 168 -10.01 -6.75 12.96
CA ASP A 168 -8.84 -7.45 12.44
C ASP A 168 -7.99 -8.00 13.59
N VAL A 169 -7.59 -9.25 13.51
CA VAL A 169 -6.71 -9.92 14.46
C VAL A 169 -5.56 -10.54 13.67
N HIS A 170 -4.33 -10.20 14.02
CA HIS A 170 -3.12 -10.76 13.45
C HIS A 170 -2.38 -11.52 14.53
N TYR A 171 -1.85 -12.67 14.16
CA TYR A 171 -0.99 -13.51 14.98
C TYR A 171 0.27 -13.79 14.19
N PHE A 172 1.42 -13.38 14.73
CA PHE A 172 2.72 -13.58 14.10
C PHE A 172 3.48 -14.66 14.86
N HIS A 173 4.01 -15.61 14.13
CA HIS A 173 4.86 -16.69 14.63
C HIS A 173 6.11 -16.79 13.75
N HIS A 174 7.18 -17.41 14.26
CA HIS A 174 8.46 -17.48 13.56
C HIS A 174 8.36 -18.13 12.17
N HIS A 175 7.42 -19.06 11.97
CA HIS A 175 7.21 -19.75 10.69
C HIS A 175 5.81 -19.59 10.10
N ALA A 176 4.92 -18.86 10.78
CA ALA A 176 3.54 -18.71 10.34
C ALA A 176 2.97 -17.35 10.73
N THR A 177 2.06 -16.83 9.91
CA THR A 177 1.27 -15.64 10.21
C THR A 177 -0.18 -15.97 9.96
N LEU A 178 -1.04 -15.77 10.96
CA LEU A 178 -2.48 -15.93 10.82
C LEU A 178 -3.14 -14.55 10.93
N THR A 179 -4.14 -14.30 10.11
CA THR A 179 -4.95 -13.08 10.16
C THR A 179 -6.42 -13.45 10.09
N SER A 180 -7.24 -12.90 10.97
CA SER A 180 -8.69 -13.02 10.93
C SER A 180 -9.29 -11.63 10.90
N THR A 181 -10.19 -11.37 9.97
CA THR A 181 -10.85 -10.08 9.76
C THR A 181 -12.34 -10.31 9.71
N VAL A 182 -13.09 -9.71 10.63
CA VAL A 182 -14.56 -9.76 10.66
C VAL A 182 -15.09 -8.37 10.36
N ALA A 183 -15.78 -8.20 9.24
CA ALA A 183 -16.54 -6.99 8.95
C ALA A 183 -17.95 -7.15 9.52
N LEU A 184 -18.35 -6.26 10.44
CA LEU A 184 -19.64 -6.15 11.10
C LEU A 184 -20.51 -5.15 10.33
N ASN A 185 -20.99 -5.56 9.17
CA ASN A 185 -21.90 -4.79 8.32
C ASN A 185 -23.27 -5.48 8.23
N HIS A 186 -24.24 -4.89 7.51
CA HIS A 186 -25.54 -5.52 7.22
C HIS A 186 -25.39 -6.92 6.59
N SER A 187 -24.28 -7.18 5.89
CA SER A 187 -23.82 -8.54 5.57
C SER A 187 -22.45 -8.82 6.19
N PRO A 188 -22.39 -9.47 7.37
CA PRO A 188 -21.11 -9.74 8.01
C PRO A 188 -20.25 -10.65 7.13
N THR A 189 -19.04 -10.18 6.86
CA THR A 189 -18.07 -10.91 6.02
C THR A 189 -16.84 -11.22 6.84
N ILE A 190 -16.51 -12.51 6.91
CA ILE A 190 -15.35 -13.04 7.61
C ILE A 190 -14.27 -13.33 6.57
N ASN A 191 -13.07 -12.77 6.76
CA ASN A 191 -11.90 -13.05 5.95
C ASN A 191 -10.81 -13.65 6.83
N ILE A 192 -10.38 -14.85 6.53
CA ILE A 192 -9.27 -15.51 7.23
C ILE A 192 -8.13 -15.67 6.23
N SER A 193 -6.91 -15.34 6.63
CA SER A 193 -5.73 -15.63 5.85
C SER A 193 -4.62 -16.22 6.70
N ALA A 194 -3.92 -17.20 6.15
CA ALA A 194 -2.78 -17.84 6.77
C ALA A 194 -1.60 -17.78 5.82
N THR A 195 -0.40 -17.57 6.35
CA THR A 195 0.86 -17.59 5.61
C THR A 195 1.85 -18.44 6.38
N ILE A 196 2.51 -19.37 5.71
CA ILE A 196 3.50 -20.27 6.30
C ILE A 196 4.80 -20.15 5.49
N GLY A 197 5.93 -20.18 6.17
CA GLY A 197 7.25 -20.21 5.55
C GLY A 197 8.26 -19.32 6.27
N THR A 198 9.28 -18.92 5.53
CA THR A 198 10.36 -18.06 5.99
C THR A 198 10.24 -16.66 5.38
N PRO A 199 11.05 -15.69 5.83
CA PRO A 199 11.16 -14.39 5.18
C PRO A 199 11.56 -14.46 3.70
N ILE A 200 12.28 -15.53 3.31
CA ILE A 200 12.74 -15.77 1.94
C ILE A 200 11.64 -16.43 1.11
N PHE A 201 10.98 -17.47 1.61
CA PHE A 201 9.95 -18.21 0.88
C PHE A 201 8.70 -18.34 1.73
N ALA A 202 7.56 -17.88 1.23
CA ALA A 202 6.29 -17.94 1.94
C ALA A 202 5.15 -18.38 1.02
N MET A 203 4.28 -19.23 1.53
CA MET A 203 3.03 -19.63 0.91
C MET A 203 1.88 -19.14 1.77
N GLY A 204 0.79 -18.71 1.16
CA GLY A 204 -0.36 -18.29 1.92
C GLY A 204 -1.67 -18.48 1.19
N ALA A 205 -2.73 -18.51 1.97
CA ALA A 205 -4.09 -18.63 1.50
C ALA A 205 -4.97 -17.64 2.25
N LYS A 206 -5.99 -17.12 1.57
CA LYS A 206 -7.03 -16.26 2.09
C LYS A 206 -8.37 -16.80 1.65
N VAL A 207 -9.28 -16.93 2.60
CA VAL A 207 -10.68 -17.29 2.39
C VAL A 207 -11.57 -16.18 2.90
N GLY A 208 -12.56 -15.80 2.12
CA GLY A 208 -13.64 -14.90 2.47
C GLY A 208 -14.96 -15.65 2.51
N TYR A 209 -15.74 -15.44 3.56
CA TYR A 209 -17.03 -16.07 3.81
C TYR A 209 -18.04 -14.99 4.21
N GLU A 210 -19.20 -14.99 3.57
CA GLU A 210 -20.32 -14.12 3.92
C GLU A 210 -21.38 -14.92 4.67
N THR A 211 -21.67 -14.51 5.91
CA THR A 211 -22.54 -15.28 6.81
C THR A 211 -24.00 -15.32 6.35
N PRO A 212 -24.65 -14.20 5.94
CA PRO A 212 -26.06 -14.26 5.56
C PRO A 212 -26.32 -15.06 4.29
N SER A 213 -25.38 -15.05 3.33
CA SER A 213 -25.52 -15.77 2.08
C SER A 213 -25.01 -17.21 2.16
N CYS A 214 -24.41 -17.61 3.29
CA CYS A 214 -23.69 -18.87 3.50
C CYS A 214 -22.74 -19.22 2.34
N LYS A 215 -22.12 -18.21 1.71
CA LYS A 215 -21.30 -18.39 0.51
C LYS A 215 -19.87 -17.94 0.75
N PHE A 216 -18.94 -18.72 0.20
CA PHE A 216 -17.56 -18.27 0.03
C PHE A 216 -17.52 -17.12 -0.97
N THR A 217 -17.04 -15.96 -0.57
CA THR A 217 -16.96 -14.74 -1.39
C THR A 217 -15.62 -14.63 -2.09
N ASP A 218 -14.54 -15.03 -1.42
CA ASP A 218 -13.17 -14.91 -1.91
C ASP A 218 -12.40 -16.19 -1.58
N PHE A 219 -11.63 -16.68 -2.53
CA PHE A 219 -10.62 -17.71 -2.30
C PHE A 219 -9.40 -17.30 -3.10
N THR A 220 -8.33 -17.02 -2.37
CA THR A 220 -7.10 -16.51 -2.94
C THR A 220 -5.93 -17.27 -2.33
N VAL A 221 -5.06 -17.84 -3.16
CA VAL A 221 -3.84 -18.52 -2.73
C VAL A 221 -2.63 -17.86 -3.39
N GLY A 222 -1.47 -17.91 -2.76
CA GLY A 222 -0.29 -17.30 -3.33
C GLY A 222 1.01 -17.80 -2.73
N ILE A 223 2.07 -17.57 -3.49
CA ILE A 223 3.44 -17.90 -3.14
C ILE A 223 4.26 -16.62 -3.33
N ARG A 224 5.20 -16.36 -2.42
CA ARG A 224 6.13 -15.24 -2.45
C ARG A 224 7.53 -15.76 -2.24
N VAL A 225 8.44 -15.31 -3.08
CA VAL A 225 9.88 -15.49 -2.95
C VAL A 225 10.52 -14.12 -2.81
N ASN A 226 11.35 -13.95 -1.79
CA ASN A 226 12.05 -12.72 -1.46
C ASN A 226 13.55 -13.04 -1.37
N ILE A 227 14.25 -12.68 -2.43
CA ILE A 227 15.70 -12.66 -2.56
C ILE A 227 16.16 -11.24 -2.16
N PRO A 228 17.36 -11.03 -1.60
CA PRO A 228 17.79 -9.72 -1.08
C PRO A 228 17.46 -8.51 -1.97
N ASP A 229 17.67 -8.65 -3.29
CA ASP A 229 17.44 -7.59 -4.26
C ASP A 229 16.17 -7.77 -5.11
N SER A 230 15.51 -8.94 -5.01
CA SER A 230 14.36 -9.29 -5.85
C SER A 230 13.20 -9.89 -5.05
N THR A 231 11.98 -9.41 -5.28
CA THR A 231 10.78 -10.04 -4.73
C THR A 231 9.87 -10.47 -5.87
N ALA A 232 9.56 -11.76 -5.91
CA ALA A 232 8.57 -12.32 -6.82
C ALA A 232 7.38 -12.87 -6.03
N SER A 233 6.18 -12.76 -6.57
CA SER A 233 5.02 -13.46 -6.04
C SER A 233 4.03 -13.82 -7.13
N ILE A 234 3.37 -14.95 -6.93
CA ILE A 234 2.29 -15.44 -7.78
C ILE A 234 1.08 -15.62 -6.87
N VAL A 235 -0.05 -15.05 -7.27
CA VAL A 235 -1.30 -15.08 -6.51
C VAL A 235 -2.42 -15.47 -7.46
N LEU A 236 -3.14 -16.53 -7.11
CA LEU A 236 -4.37 -16.95 -7.75
C LEU A 236 -5.54 -16.42 -6.90
N SER A 237 -6.31 -15.47 -7.43
CA SER A 237 -7.42 -14.80 -6.73
C SER A 237 -8.76 -15.02 -7.43
N ASP A 238 -9.82 -14.45 -6.86
CA ASP A 238 -11.18 -14.47 -7.43
C ASP A 238 -11.71 -15.90 -7.64
N LYS A 239 -11.52 -16.78 -6.64
CA LYS A 239 -11.93 -18.20 -6.68
C LYS A 239 -11.29 -18.96 -7.84
N GLY A 240 -10.03 -18.66 -8.12
CA GLY A 240 -9.28 -19.30 -9.19
C GLY A 240 -9.46 -18.66 -10.57
N ASP A 241 -10.21 -17.57 -10.70
CA ASP A 241 -10.38 -16.91 -12.00
C ASP A 241 -9.19 -16.04 -12.41
N THR A 242 -8.55 -15.36 -11.46
CA THR A 242 -7.48 -14.39 -11.79
C THR A 242 -6.12 -14.90 -11.35
N ILE A 243 -5.23 -15.19 -12.29
CA ILE A 243 -3.80 -15.43 -12.00
C ILE A 243 -3.07 -14.09 -12.07
N ARG A 244 -2.37 -13.71 -11.00
CA ARG A 244 -1.53 -12.50 -10.93
C ARG A 244 -0.10 -12.88 -10.54
N ALA A 245 0.84 -12.60 -11.42
CA ALA A 245 2.26 -12.67 -11.19
C ALA A 245 2.83 -11.27 -11.04
N SER A 246 3.67 -11.05 -10.05
CA SER A 246 4.29 -9.76 -9.78
C SER A 246 5.75 -9.97 -9.39
N CYS A 247 6.65 -9.19 -9.97
CA CYS A 247 8.06 -9.22 -9.64
C CYS A 247 8.58 -7.79 -9.48
N ILE A 248 9.60 -7.62 -8.65
CA ILE A 248 10.35 -6.38 -8.50
C ILE A 248 11.80 -6.73 -8.27
N HIS A 249 12.69 -6.09 -9.00
CA HIS A 249 14.13 -6.26 -8.90
C HIS A 249 14.79 -4.89 -8.68
N HIS A 250 15.69 -4.80 -7.71
CA HIS A 250 16.51 -3.62 -7.44
C HIS A 250 17.90 -3.90 -7.98
N PHE A 251 18.45 -3.01 -8.80
CA PHE A 251 19.75 -3.23 -9.43
C PHE A 251 20.92 -2.73 -8.58
N ASP A 252 20.65 -1.95 -7.54
CA ASP A 252 21.68 -1.29 -6.74
C ASP A 252 21.54 -1.65 -5.25
N ARG A 253 22.68 -1.83 -4.58
CA ARG A 253 22.79 -2.01 -3.12
C ARG A 253 22.17 -0.83 -2.37
N PHE A 254 22.17 0.36 -2.97
CA PHE A 254 21.51 1.56 -2.47
C PHE A 254 20.04 1.71 -2.89
N LYS A 255 19.47 0.75 -3.61
CA LYS A 255 18.07 0.75 -4.11
C LYS A 255 17.70 2.00 -4.93
N LYS A 256 18.68 2.59 -5.62
CA LYS A 256 18.48 3.77 -6.48
C LYS A 256 17.64 3.45 -7.72
N SER A 257 17.80 2.26 -8.27
CA SER A 257 17.08 1.80 -9.46
C SER A 257 16.34 0.51 -9.17
N ALA A 258 15.10 0.43 -9.65
CA ALA A 258 14.31 -0.79 -9.57
C ALA A 258 13.39 -0.91 -10.77
N VAL A 259 13.16 -2.16 -11.21
CA VAL A 259 12.20 -2.51 -12.24
C VAL A 259 11.15 -3.43 -11.63
N ALA A 260 9.90 -3.20 -11.98
CA ALA A 260 8.78 -3.99 -11.52
C ALA A 260 7.90 -4.40 -12.70
N GLY A 261 7.41 -5.64 -12.65
CA GLY A 261 6.49 -6.19 -13.63
C GLY A 261 5.31 -6.81 -12.93
N GLU A 262 4.10 -6.54 -13.42
CA GLU A 262 2.88 -7.23 -13.03
C GLU A 262 2.20 -7.81 -14.27
N PHE A 263 1.91 -9.10 -14.23
CA PHE A 263 1.13 -9.82 -15.22
C PHE A 263 -0.12 -10.37 -14.55
N SER A 264 -1.30 -10.09 -15.09
CA SER A 264 -2.57 -10.57 -14.57
C SER A 264 -3.44 -11.10 -15.69
N ARG A 265 -3.99 -12.29 -15.53
CA ARG A 265 -4.88 -12.92 -16.52
C ARG A 265 -6.12 -13.46 -15.84
N ARG A 266 -7.28 -13.04 -16.34
CA ARG A 266 -8.57 -13.64 -16.00
C ARG A 266 -8.86 -14.82 -16.91
N LEU A 267 -9.11 -15.98 -16.33
CA LEU A 267 -9.28 -17.24 -17.05
C LEU A 267 -10.65 -17.31 -17.75
N LYS A 268 -11.73 -16.93 -17.05
CA LYS A 268 -13.10 -16.95 -17.57
C LYS A 268 -13.30 -15.96 -18.71
N THR A 269 -12.83 -14.72 -18.54
CA THR A 269 -13.01 -13.64 -19.54
C THR A 269 -11.90 -13.58 -20.58
N LYS A 270 -10.86 -14.43 -20.46
CA LYS A 270 -9.64 -14.44 -21.29
C LYS A 270 -8.94 -13.08 -21.40
N LYS A 271 -9.24 -12.12 -20.51
CA LYS A 271 -8.63 -10.79 -20.48
C LYS A 271 -7.24 -10.86 -19.82
N THR A 272 -6.24 -10.32 -20.50
CA THR A 272 -4.86 -10.22 -20.02
C THR A 272 -4.51 -8.76 -19.78
N ARG A 273 -3.84 -8.50 -18.67
CA ARG A 273 -3.30 -7.19 -18.28
C ARG A 273 -1.83 -7.37 -17.95
N PHE A 274 -0.95 -6.63 -18.61
CA PHE A 274 0.45 -6.56 -18.22
C PHE A 274 0.81 -5.10 -17.93
N THR A 275 1.61 -4.88 -16.90
CA THR A 275 2.16 -3.58 -16.54
C THR A 275 3.63 -3.76 -16.24
N ILE A 276 4.47 -2.98 -16.89
CA ILE A 276 5.91 -2.96 -16.65
C ILE A 276 6.28 -1.53 -16.29
N GLY A 277 7.13 -1.36 -15.30
CA GLY A 277 7.60 -0.04 -14.93
C GLY A 277 8.92 -0.10 -14.20
N GLY A 278 9.51 1.06 -14.02
CA GLY A 278 10.76 1.20 -13.29
C GLY A 278 10.80 2.52 -12.57
N CYS A 279 11.66 2.58 -11.56
CA CYS A 279 12.05 3.81 -10.91
C CYS A 279 13.57 3.95 -10.97
N TYR A 280 14.02 5.19 -11.08
CA TYR A 280 15.42 5.55 -11.13
C TYR A 280 15.62 6.85 -10.33
N ALA A 281 16.42 6.78 -9.27
CA ALA A 281 16.91 7.93 -8.55
C ALA A 281 18.07 8.54 -9.35
N VAL A 282 17.83 9.69 -9.97
CA VAL A 282 18.80 10.41 -10.79
C VAL A 282 19.90 10.98 -9.89
N ASP A 283 19.50 11.52 -8.73
CA ASP A 283 20.38 12.05 -7.70
C ASP A 283 19.77 11.76 -6.31
N GLY A 284 20.34 12.31 -5.23
CA GLY A 284 19.83 12.11 -3.86
C GLY A 284 18.47 12.76 -3.58
N GLN A 285 17.98 13.64 -4.46
CA GLN A 285 16.79 14.48 -4.32
C GLN A 285 15.73 14.20 -5.41
N THR A 286 16.12 13.59 -6.53
CA THR A 286 15.34 13.43 -7.76
C THR A 286 15.11 11.95 -8.07
N MET A 287 13.85 11.57 -8.21
CA MET A 287 13.42 10.24 -8.58
C MET A 287 12.46 10.31 -9.77
N VAL A 288 12.77 9.54 -10.81
CA VAL A 288 11.91 9.33 -11.97
C VAL A 288 11.25 7.95 -11.84
N LYS A 289 9.96 7.86 -12.17
CA LYS A 289 9.25 6.59 -12.33
C LYS A 289 8.57 6.59 -13.70
N ALA A 290 8.61 5.46 -14.38
CA ALA A 290 7.89 5.26 -15.63
C ALA A 290 7.17 3.92 -15.57
N LYS A 291 5.98 3.85 -16.17
CA LYS A 291 5.25 2.59 -16.35
C LYS A 291 4.50 2.57 -17.66
N LEU A 292 4.39 1.38 -18.23
CA LEU A 292 3.66 1.10 -19.45
C LEU A 292 2.69 -0.06 -19.18
N THR A 293 1.47 0.10 -19.65
CA THR A 293 0.45 -0.94 -19.60
C THR A 293 0.13 -1.47 -21.00
N ASN A 294 -0.40 -2.69 -21.06
CA ASN A 294 -0.83 -3.34 -22.30
C ASN A 294 -1.94 -2.61 -23.06
N HIS A 295 -2.62 -1.68 -22.40
CA HIS A 295 -3.66 -0.86 -23.01
C HIS A 295 -3.10 0.42 -23.67
N GLY A 296 -1.77 0.49 -23.89
CA GLY A 296 -1.12 1.67 -24.46
C GLY A 296 -0.95 2.82 -23.48
N LYS A 297 -1.23 2.62 -22.20
CA LYS A 297 -1.14 3.69 -21.21
C LYS A 297 0.29 3.81 -20.70
N LEU A 298 0.98 4.88 -21.08
CA LEU A 298 2.31 5.27 -20.59
C LEU A 298 2.15 6.32 -19.50
N SER A 299 2.67 6.08 -18.30
CA SER A 299 2.70 7.09 -17.24
C SER A 299 4.12 7.34 -16.75
N VAL A 300 4.50 8.60 -16.71
CA VAL A 300 5.80 9.07 -16.23
C VAL A 300 5.57 9.95 -15.02
N LEU A 301 6.47 9.87 -14.05
CA LEU A 301 6.47 10.66 -12.84
C LEU A 301 7.90 11.14 -12.57
N LEU A 302 8.03 12.41 -12.26
CA LEU A 302 9.25 13.05 -11.78
C LEU A 302 8.96 13.60 -10.39
N LYS A 303 9.67 13.12 -9.38
CA LYS A 303 9.61 13.64 -8.02
C LYS A 303 10.95 14.25 -7.67
N HIS A 304 10.96 15.50 -7.26
CA HIS A 304 12.16 16.25 -6.91
C HIS A 304 11.99 16.88 -5.52
N GLU A 305 12.98 16.70 -4.66
CA GLU A 305 13.06 17.30 -3.33
C GLU A 305 13.75 18.67 -3.42
N ILE A 306 13.01 19.75 -3.18
CA ILE A 306 13.53 21.12 -3.29
C ILE A 306 14.19 21.55 -1.99
N ILE A 307 13.56 21.20 -0.86
CA ILE A 307 13.98 21.52 0.50
C ILE A 307 13.79 20.23 1.30
N PRO A 308 14.58 19.93 2.34
CA PRO A 308 14.39 18.75 3.16
C PRO A 308 12.92 18.54 3.55
N LYS A 309 12.35 17.38 3.18
CA LYS A 309 10.94 16.99 3.40
C LYS A 309 9.89 17.74 2.55
N SER A 310 10.30 18.56 1.59
CA SER A 310 9.44 19.25 0.61
C SER A 310 9.67 18.72 -0.80
N PHE A 311 8.60 18.32 -1.48
CA PHE A 311 8.67 17.62 -2.77
C PHE A 311 7.78 18.28 -3.81
N VAL A 312 8.32 18.44 -5.02
CA VAL A 312 7.54 18.64 -6.25
C VAL A 312 7.42 17.31 -6.96
N THR A 313 6.20 16.93 -7.31
CA THR A 313 5.91 15.73 -8.10
C THR A 313 5.14 16.14 -9.34
N LEU A 314 5.74 15.95 -10.50
CA LEU A 314 5.10 16.08 -11.79
C LEU A 314 4.78 14.68 -12.32
N SER A 315 3.60 14.46 -12.85
CA SER A 315 3.32 13.24 -13.60
C SER A 315 2.55 13.51 -14.88
N SER A 316 2.83 12.70 -15.89
CA SER A 316 2.17 12.73 -17.19
C SER A 316 1.70 11.34 -17.54
N GLU A 317 0.50 11.24 -18.10
CA GLU A 317 -0.13 10.01 -18.52
C GLU A 317 -0.61 10.17 -19.96
N LEU A 318 0.01 9.40 -20.86
CA LEU A 318 -0.24 9.40 -22.29
C LEU A 318 -0.90 8.07 -22.69
N ASP A 319 -1.90 8.16 -23.55
CA ASP A 319 -2.49 7.01 -24.22
C ASP A 319 -1.86 6.84 -25.61
N THR A 320 -0.97 5.86 -25.75
CA THR A 320 -0.27 5.59 -27.01
C THR A 320 -1.15 4.94 -28.06
N GLN A 321 -2.37 4.52 -27.73
CA GLN A 321 -3.35 4.05 -28.73
C GLN A 321 -4.24 5.18 -29.23
N ALA A 322 -4.30 6.29 -28.49
CA ALA A 322 -5.06 7.48 -28.84
C ALA A 322 -4.19 8.74 -28.72
N LEU A 323 -3.15 8.86 -29.56
CA LEU A 323 -2.22 10.01 -29.54
C LEU A 323 -2.90 11.36 -29.81
N HIS A 324 -4.07 11.36 -30.46
CA HIS A 324 -4.88 12.57 -30.66
C HIS A 324 -5.53 13.08 -29.38
N LYS A 325 -5.57 12.26 -28.32
CA LYS A 325 -6.11 12.65 -27.02
C LYS A 325 -5.05 13.42 -26.23
N ILE A 326 -5.46 14.54 -25.65
CA ILE A 326 -4.60 15.36 -24.79
C ILE A 326 -4.08 14.50 -23.62
N PRO A 327 -2.75 14.42 -23.40
CA PRO A 327 -2.18 13.71 -22.26
C PRO A 327 -2.65 14.32 -20.95
N ARG A 328 -2.85 13.47 -19.94
CA ARG A 328 -3.26 13.92 -18.61
C ARG A 328 -2.02 14.30 -17.82
N PHE A 329 -2.01 15.52 -17.29
CA PHE A 329 -0.95 16.00 -16.43
C PHE A 329 -1.45 16.14 -14.99
N GLY A 330 -0.63 15.72 -14.04
CA GLY A 330 -0.82 15.94 -12.63
C GLY A 330 0.39 16.65 -12.05
N LEU A 331 0.15 17.59 -11.14
CA LEU A 331 1.18 18.32 -10.43
C LEU A 331 0.85 18.27 -8.95
N ALA A 332 1.78 17.79 -8.14
CA ALA A 332 1.65 17.78 -6.69
C ALA A 332 2.85 18.50 -6.05
N LEU A 333 2.60 19.64 -5.42
CA LEU A 333 3.59 20.37 -4.61
C LEU A 333 3.30 20.10 -3.13
N VAL A 334 4.27 19.59 -2.40
CA VAL A 334 4.21 19.40 -0.94
C VAL A 334 5.34 20.19 -0.31
N LEU A 335 5.02 21.32 0.29
CA LEU A 335 5.95 22.15 1.04
C LEU A 335 5.82 21.83 2.53
N LYS A 336 6.94 21.56 3.19
CA LYS A 336 7.03 21.42 4.63
C LYS A 336 8.04 22.43 5.17
N HIS A 337 7.54 23.31 6.03
CA HIS A 337 8.33 24.30 6.74
C HIS A 337 8.32 24.00 8.24
#